data_AF-A0A949PRC6-F1
#
_entry.id   AF-A0A949PRC6-F1
#
_cell.length_a   1.000
_cell.length_b   1.000
_cell.length_c   1.000
_cell.angle_alpha   90.00
_cell.angle_beta   90.00
_cell.angle_gamma   90.00
#
_symmetry.space_group_name_H-M   'P 1'
#
loop_
_entity.id
_entity.type
_entity.pdbx_description
1 polymer ?
#
loop_
_entity_poly.entity_id
_entity_poly.type
_entity_poly.pdbx_seq_one_letter_code
_entity_poly.pdbx_strand_id
1 'polypeptide(L)'
;MLQAYREHAAERAKLGIPPLALDAKQVAELIELIKNPPAGEEAFLLDLLTHRVPPGVDDAAKVKASFLAAVAHGDIQVGLISKAKATELLGTMVGGYNVHPLIELLDDAEVAQVAADALKKTLLMFDYFNDVADKAKAGNAKAKEVMQSWADAEWFTSRPKVPEKITVTVFKVPGETNTDDLSPAPDATTRPDIPMHYLAMLKNTRPDAAFKPEQDGVRGPMQFIEDLKKKGHIVAYVG
;
A
#
# COMPACT_ATOMS: atom_id res chain seq x y z
N MET A 1 -1.13 -16.05 -15.23
CA MET A 1 -0.61 -14.96 -14.37
C MET A 1 0.67 -14.25 -14.87
N LEU A 2 1.88 -14.78 -14.63
CA LEU A 2 3.14 -14.00 -14.70
C LEU A 2 3.44 -13.34 -16.06
N GLN A 3 3.29 -14.08 -17.16
CA GLN A 3 3.56 -13.54 -18.49
C GLN A 3 2.65 -12.35 -18.80
N ALA A 4 1.34 -12.51 -18.59
CA ALA A 4 0.36 -11.44 -18.77
C ALA A 4 0.63 -10.24 -17.84
N TYR A 5 1.04 -10.48 -16.60
CA TYR A 5 1.44 -9.41 -15.69
C TYR A 5 2.66 -8.62 -16.21
N ARG A 6 3.68 -9.32 -16.74
CA ARG A 6 4.88 -8.69 -17.31
C ARG A 6 4.57 -7.88 -18.56
N GLU A 7 3.70 -8.38 -19.43
CA GLU A 7 3.23 -7.66 -20.61
C GLU A 7 2.51 -6.36 -20.21
N HIS A 8 1.58 -6.45 -19.27
CA HIS A 8 0.89 -5.27 -18.71
C HIS A 8 1.87 -4.27 -18.07
N ALA A 9 2.83 -4.75 -17.29
CA ALA A 9 3.85 -3.91 -16.68
C ALA A 9 4.71 -3.20 -17.75
N ALA A 10 5.08 -3.90 -18.82
CA ALA A 10 5.84 -3.33 -19.93
C ALA A 10 5.03 -2.28 -20.72
N GLU A 11 3.73 -2.51 -20.94
CA GLU A 11 2.84 -1.53 -21.57
C GLU A 11 2.73 -0.25 -20.75
N ARG A 12 2.56 -0.37 -19.43
CA ARG A 12 2.46 0.79 -18.53
C ARG A 12 3.79 1.49 -18.30
N ALA A 13 4.90 0.75 -18.34
CA ALA A 13 6.24 1.35 -18.31
C ALA A 13 6.49 2.30 -19.50
N LYS A 14 5.92 2.04 -20.68
CA LYS A 14 5.99 2.96 -21.83
C LYS A 14 5.32 4.32 -21.55
N LEU A 15 4.38 4.36 -20.61
CA LEU A 15 3.71 5.60 -20.15
C LEU A 15 4.41 6.23 -18.94
N GLY A 16 5.43 5.58 -18.39
CA GLY A 16 6.13 6.00 -17.17
C GLY A 16 5.35 5.73 -15.88
N ILE A 17 4.40 4.78 -15.88
CA ILE A 17 3.53 4.49 -14.74
C ILE A 17 3.65 3.01 -14.31
N PRO A 18 3.44 2.67 -13.02
CA PRO A 18 3.47 1.29 -12.55
C PRO A 18 2.29 0.47 -13.09
N PRO A 19 2.39 -0.88 -13.06
CA PRO A 19 1.25 -1.76 -13.34
C PRO A 19 0.09 -1.51 -12.36
N LEU A 20 -1.11 -1.89 -12.77
CA LEU A 20 -2.27 -1.96 -11.88
C LEU A 20 -2.01 -2.92 -10.71
N ALA A 21 -2.71 -2.70 -9.60
CA ALA A 21 -2.78 -3.68 -8.53
C ALA A 21 -3.44 -4.98 -9.02
N LEU A 22 -3.10 -6.09 -8.38
CA LEU A 22 -3.63 -7.40 -8.70
C LEU A 22 -5.10 -7.50 -8.29
N ASP A 23 -5.91 -8.05 -9.19
CA ASP A 23 -7.28 -8.44 -8.86
C ASP A 23 -7.32 -9.77 -8.08
N ALA A 24 -8.52 -10.13 -7.59
CA ALA A 24 -8.69 -11.34 -6.79
C ALA A 24 -8.32 -12.63 -7.52
N LYS A 25 -8.54 -12.70 -8.83
CA LYS A 25 -8.19 -13.87 -9.65
C LYS A 25 -6.67 -13.98 -9.79
N GLN A 26 -6.00 -12.86 -10.07
CA GLN A 26 -4.55 -12.80 -10.16
C GLN A 26 -3.88 -13.14 -8.83
N VAL A 27 -4.44 -12.70 -7.69
CA VAL A 27 -3.95 -13.09 -6.36
C VAL A 27 -4.13 -14.59 -6.12
N ALA A 28 -5.26 -15.18 -6.51
CA ALA A 28 -5.47 -16.63 -6.41
C ALA A 28 -4.45 -17.41 -7.26
N GLU A 29 -4.22 -17.00 -8.52
CA GLU A 29 -3.20 -17.61 -9.38
C GLU A 29 -1.77 -17.42 -8.81
N LEU A 30 -1.48 -16.25 -8.22
CA LEU A 30 -0.20 -15.97 -7.55
C LEU A 30 0.02 -16.89 -6.35
N ILE A 31 -1.01 -17.17 -5.56
CA ILE A 31 -0.92 -18.07 -4.41
C ILE A 31 -0.55 -19.49 -4.85
N GLU A 32 -1.11 -19.99 -5.95
CA GLU A 32 -0.73 -21.31 -6.48
C GLU A 32 0.73 -21.36 -6.93
N LEU A 33 1.25 -20.26 -7.51
CA LEU A 33 2.67 -20.12 -7.82
C LEU A 33 3.53 -20.04 -6.55
N ILE A 34 3.07 -19.36 -5.49
CA ILE A 34 3.81 -19.28 -4.23
C ILE A 34 3.89 -20.64 -3.52
N LYS A 35 2.86 -21.47 -3.63
CA LYS A 35 2.87 -22.85 -3.12
C LYS A 35 3.84 -23.74 -3.90
N ASN A 36 4.00 -23.52 -5.21
CA ASN A 36 4.87 -24.29 -6.09
C ASN A 36 5.69 -23.35 -7.00
N PRO A 37 6.72 -22.67 -6.45
CA PRO A 37 7.41 -21.62 -7.17
C PRO A 37 8.24 -22.15 -8.33
N PRO A 38 8.14 -21.54 -9.53
CA PRO A 38 9.12 -21.74 -10.57
C PRO A 38 10.50 -21.26 -10.09
N ALA A 39 11.55 -22.00 -10.45
CA ALA A 39 12.91 -21.67 -10.02
C ALA A 39 13.31 -20.25 -10.46
N GLY A 40 13.82 -19.46 -9.52
CA GLY A 40 14.28 -18.08 -9.76
C GLY A 40 13.18 -17.02 -9.71
N GLU A 41 11.92 -17.40 -9.51
CA GLU A 41 10.78 -16.47 -9.41
C GLU A 41 10.41 -16.14 -7.95
N GLU A 42 11.05 -16.78 -6.97
CA GLU A 42 10.63 -16.76 -5.56
C GLU A 42 10.52 -15.33 -5.00
N ALA A 43 11.57 -14.52 -5.20
CA ALA A 43 11.60 -13.14 -4.75
C ALA A 43 10.55 -12.26 -5.47
N PHE A 44 10.33 -12.51 -6.75
CA PHE A 44 9.36 -11.76 -7.54
C PHE A 44 7.93 -12.07 -7.10
N LEU A 45 7.60 -13.34 -6.86
CA LEU A 45 6.30 -13.74 -6.34
C LEU A 45 6.01 -13.09 -4.98
N LEU A 46 7.01 -13.04 -4.10
CA LEU A 46 6.88 -12.38 -2.80
C LEU A 46 6.73 -10.85 -2.92
N ASP A 47 7.42 -10.20 -3.87
CA ASP A 47 7.23 -8.77 -4.16
C ASP A 47 5.79 -8.48 -4.59
N LEU A 48 5.24 -9.29 -5.51
CA LEU A 48 3.86 -9.16 -5.96
C LEU A 48 2.86 -9.32 -4.80
N LEU A 49 3.01 -10.35 -3.98
CA LEU A 49 2.12 -10.57 -2.84
C LEU A 49 2.22 -9.42 -1.83
N THR A 50 3.43 -8.92 -1.59
CA THR A 50 3.68 -7.89 -0.57
C THR A 50 3.20 -6.52 -1.01
N HIS A 51 3.45 -6.12 -2.27
CA HIS A 51 3.35 -4.73 -2.72
C HIS A 51 2.32 -4.48 -3.83
N ARG A 52 1.73 -5.52 -4.42
CA ARG A 52 0.79 -5.38 -5.56
C ARG A 52 -0.64 -5.80 -5.26
N VAL A 53 -0.99 -6.09 -4.01
CA VAL A 53 -2.37 -6.38 -3.61
C VAL A 53 -2.96 -5.18 -2.86
N PRO A 54 -4.17 -4.70 -3.21
CA PRO A 54 -4.84 -3.66 -2.44
C PRO A 54 -5.01 -4.05 -0.96
N PRO A 55 -4.96 -3.09 -0.01
CA PRO A 55 -5.22 -3.36 1.40
C PRO A 55 -6.74 -3.33 1.70
N GLY A 56 -7.11 -3.49 2.97
CA GLY A 56 -8.48 -3.24 3.40
C GLY A 56 -9.43 -4.40 3.10
N VAL A 57 -10.61 -4.05 2.58
CA VAL A 57 -11.73 -4.97 2.30
C VAL A 57 -11.96 -5.21 0.81
N ASP A 58 -10.94 -4.97 -0.01
CA ASP A 58 -10.96 -5.34 -1.43
C ASP A 58 -11.02 -6.87 -1.60
N ASP A 59 -11.63 -7.36 -2.69
CA ASP A 59 -11.75 -8.80 -2.95
C ASP A 59 -10.38 -9.49 -3.05
N ALA A 60 -9.38 -8.82 -3.63
CA ALA A 60 -8.01 -9.35 -3.69
C ALA A 60 -7.34 -9.37 -2.31
N ALA A 61 -7.63 -8.37 -1.47
CA ALA A 61 -7.20 -8.34 -0.07
C ALA A 61 -7.80 -9.51 0.71
N LYS A 62 -9.07 -9.86 0.47
CA LYS A 62 -9.72 -11.02 1.08
C LYS A 62 -9.00 -12.32 0.75
N VAL A 63 -8.71 -12.57 -0.52
CA VAL A 63 -8.00 -13.77 -0.98
C VAL A 63 -6.60 -13.85 -0.33
N LYS A 64 -5.86 -12.73 -0.31
CA LYS A 64 -4.56 -12.65 0.35
C LYS A 64 -4.65 -12.92 1.84
N ALA A 65 -5.60 -12.29 2.55
CA ALA A 65 -5.76 -12.44 3.99
C ALA A 65 -6.09 -13.88 4.37
N SER A 66 -7.03 -14.53 3.66
CA SER A 66 -7.39 -15.92 3.92
C SER A 66 -6.21 -16.88 3.72
N PHE A 67 -5.41 -16.69 2.67
CA PHE A 67 -4.21 -17.48 2.45
C PHE A 67 -3.16 -17.27 3.55
N LEU A 68 -2.85 -16.01 3.87
CA LEU A 68 -1.85 -15.70 4.89
C LEU A 68 -2.29 -16.17 6.28
N ALA A 69 -3.59 -16.08 6.61
CA ALA A 69 -4.14 -16.63 7.84
C ALA A 69 -3.92 -18.15 7.93
N ALA A 70 -4.28 -18.89 6.88
CA ALA A 70 -4.08 -20.35 6.85
C ALA A 70 -2.59 -20.74 6.99
N VAL A 71 -1.67 -19.97 6.40
CA VAL A 71 -0.22 -20.18 6.60
C VAL A 71 0.18 -19.84 8.03
N ALA A 72 -0.27 -18.70 8.57
CA ALA A 72 0.10 -18.22 9.90
C ALA A 72 -0.41 -19.13 11.04
N HIS A 73 -1.60 -19.72 10.88
CA HIS A 73 -2.16 -20.72 11.81
C HIS A 73 -1.54 -22.12 11.64
N GLY A 74 -0.80 -22.35 10.56
CA GLY A 74 -0.19 -23.65 10.26
C GLY A 74 -1.14 -24.66 9.62
N ASP A 75 -2.33 -24.23 9.17
CA ASP A 75 -3.29 -25.07 8.44
C ASP A 75 -2.72 -25.53 7.08
N ILE A 76 -1.88 -24.70 6.48
CA ILE A 76 -1.12 -25.01 5.26
C ILE A 76 0.36 -24.65 5.43
N GLN A 77 1.24 -25.51 4.92
CA GLN A 77 2.68 -25.24 4.88
C GLN A 77 3.09 -24.77 3.48
N VAL A 78 3.87 -23.70 3.41
CA VAL A 78 4.34 -23.10 2.16
C VAL A 78 5.84 -22.85 2.27
N GLY A 79 6.62 -23.42 1.36
CA GLY A 79 8.09 -23.34 1.42
C GLY A 79 8.65 -21.91 1.39
N LEU A 80 7.94 -20.98 0.73
CA LEU A 80 8.35 -19.58 0.60
C LEU A 80 7.92 -18.66 1.76
N ILE A 81 6.94 -19.07 2.57
CA ILE A 81 6.35 -18.20 3.59
C ILE A 81 6.21 -18.99 4.89
N SER A 82 7.03 -18.65 5.88
CA SER A 82 6.89 -19.18 7.23
C SER A 82 5.65 -18.62 7.94
N LYS A 83 5.23 -19.27 9.03
CA LYS A 83 4.16 -18.74 9.90
C LYS A 83 4.42 -17.29 10.31
N ALA A 84 5.61 -17.01 10.85
CA ALA A 84 6.01 -15.66 11.24
C ALA A 84 5.95 -14.67 10.06
N LYS A 85 6.40 -15.06 8.87
CA LYS A 85 6.33 -14.17 7.70
C LYS A 85 4.90 -13.90 7.25
N ALA A 86 4.03 -14.89 7.33
CA ALA A 86 2.61 -14.70 7.04
C ALA A 86 1.94 -13.76 8.03
N THR A 87 2.25 -13.90 9.33
CA THR A 87 1.79 -12.98 10.38
C THR A 87 2.28 -11.55 10.14
N GLU A 88 3.55 -11.36 9.78
CA GLU A 88 4.08 -10.03 9.39
C GLU A 88 3.31 -9.42 8.23
N LEU A 89 3.04 -10.20 7.18
CA LEU A 89 2.33 -9.73 5.98
C LEU A 89 0.86 -9.41 6.25
N LEU A 90 0.20 -10.14 7.16
CA LEU A 90 -1.12 -9.75 7.67
C LEU A 90 -1.06 -8.37 8.33
N GLY A 91 0.01 -8.08 9.08
CA GLY A 91 0.24 -6.80 9.73
C GLY A 91 0.37 -5.60 8.78
N THR A 92 0.65 -5.81 7.50
CA THR A 92 0.80 -4.72 6.52
C THR A 92 -0.48 -4.43 5.73
N MET A 93 -1.58 -5.14 5.98
CA MET A 93 -2.83 -5.03 5.19
C MET A 93 -3.74 -3.88 5.65
N VAL A 94 -3.25 -3.00 6.54
CA VAL A 94 -3.89 -1.77 7.05
C VAL A 94 -5.10 -2.01 7.97
N GLY A 95 -5.99 -2.94 7.63
CA GLY A 95 -7.19 -3.29 8.39
C GLY A 95 -8.18 -4.10 7.55
N GLY A 96 -9.28 -4.57 8.16
CA GLY A 96 -10.27 -5.41 7.49
C GLY A 96 -9.99 -6.91 7.70
N TYR A 97 -9.87 -7.68 6.62
CA TYR A 97 -9.80 -9.15 6.68
C TYR A 97 -8.58 -9.72 7.44
N ASN A 98 -7.55 -8.91 7.67
CA ASN A 98 -6.35 -9.31 8.40
C ASN A 98 -6.48 -9.18 9.93
N VAL A 99 -7.45 -8.41 10.44
CA VAL A 99 -7.50 -8.05 11.87
C VAL A 99 -7.85 -9.25 12.74
N HIS A 100 -8.92 -9.98 12.41
CA HIS A 100 -9.35 -11.12 13.22
C HIS A 100 -8.28 -12.23 13.30
N PRO A 101 -7.65 -12.68 12.19
CA PRO A 101 -6.54 -13.63 12.27
C PRO A 101 -5.39 -13.15 13.17
N LEU A 102 -5.00 -11.87 13.10
CA LEU A 102 -3.95 -11.34 13.98
C LEU A 102 -4.32 -11.43 15.47
N ILE A 103 -5.61 -11.25 15.80
CA ILE A 103 -6.10 -11.35 17.18
C ILE A 103 -6.09 -12.81 17.66
N GLU A 104 -6.48 -13.76 16.80
CA GLU A 104 -6.41 -15.19 17.09
C GLU A 104 -4.96 -15.64 17.34
N LEU A 105 -4.02 -15.15 16.52
CA LEU A 105 -2.59 -15.47 16.62
C LEU A 105 -1.92 -14.97 17.90
N LEU A 106 -2.58 -14.11 18.70
CA LEU A 106 -2.08 -13.75 20.05
C LEU A 106 -2.01 -14.96 21.01
N ASP A 107 -2.70 -16.06 20.71
CA ASP A 107 -2.67 -17.28 21.51
C ASP A 107 -1.60 -18.29 21.03
N ASP A 108 -0.99 -18.07 19.85
CA ASP A 108 0.03 -18.97 19.29
C ASP A 108 1.43 -18.55 19.75
N ALA A 109 2.05 -19.35 20.62
CA ALA A 109 3.35 -19.03 21.22
C ALA A 109 4.49 -18.75 20.22
N GLU A 110 4.43 -19.30 19.00
CA GLU A 110 5.45 -19.12 17.97
C GLU A 110 5.38 -17.73 17.34
N VAL A 111 4.17 -17.20 17.14
CA VAL A 111 3.92 -15.97 16.36
C VAL A 111 3.19 -14.87 17.11
N ALA A 112 2.80 -15.08 18.37
CA ALA A 112 2.04 -14.11 19.17
C ALA A 112 2.76 -12.77 19.34
N GLN A 113 4.10 -12.76 19.43
CA GLN A 113 4.86 -11.50 19.44
C GLN A 113 4.73 -10.74 18.12
N VAL A 114 4.84 -11.43 16.98
CA VAL A 114 4.72 -10.83 15.65
C VAL A 114 3.32 -10.27 15.45
N ALA A 115 2.30 -11.02 15.87
CA ALA A 115 0.91 -10.58 15.85
C ALA A 115 0.67 -9.36 16.74
N ALA A 116 1.23 -9.35 17.95
CA ALA A 116 1.15 -8.20 18.84
C ALA A 116 1.80 -6.95 18.22
N ASP A 117 3.01 -7.08 17.67
CA ASP A 117 3.73 -5.95 17.08
C ASP A 117 3.05 -5.38 15.84
N ALA A 118 2.32 -6.23 15.10
CA ALA A 118 1.42 -5.80 14.05
C ALA A 118 0.22 -5.02 14.62
N LEU A 119 -0.52 -5.60 15.58
CA LEU A 119 -1.72 -4.99 16.16
C LEU A 119 -1.44 -3.66 16.86
N LYS A 120 -0.29 -3.49 17.51
CA LYS A 120 0.16 -2.22 18.11
C LYS A 120 0.16 -1.05 17.10
N LYS A 121 0.37 -1.34 15.81
CA LYS A 121 0.43 -0.35 14.71
C LYS A 121 -0.86 -0.27 13.89
N THR A 122 -1.80 -1.18 14.10
CA THR A 122 -3.08 -1.23 13.37
C THR A 122 -4.06 -0.23 13.96
N LEU A 123 -4.44 0.79 13.17
CA LEU A 123 -5.38 1.82 13.61
C LEU A 123 -6.85 1.45 13.37
N LEU A 124 -7.11 0.66 12.33
CA LEU A 124 -8.46 0.30 11.89
C LEU A 124 -9.02 -0.89 12.69
N MET A 125 -8.94 -0.81 14.03
CA MET A 125 -9.42 -1.85 14.94
C MET A 125 -10.95 -1.81 15.10
N PHE A 126 -11.55 -0.63 15.18
CA PHE A 126 -12.99 -0.46 15.44
C PHE A 126 -13.46 -1.38 16.59
N ASP A 127 -14.53 -2.14 16.40
CA ASP A 127 -15.08 -3.03 17.44
C ASP A 127 -14.16 -4.21 17.79
N TYR A 128 -13.20 -4.59 16.91
CA TYR A 128 -12.20 -5.62 17.21
C TYR A 128 -11.26 -5.22 18.38
N PHE A 129 -11.27 -3.95 18.78
CA PHE A 129 -10.66 -3.52 20.03
C PHE A 129 -11.17 -4.35 21.22
N ASN A 130 -12.47 -4.68 21.25
CA ASN A 130 -13.08 -5.42 22.35
C ASN A 130 -12.54 -6.85 22.43
N ASP A 131 -12.28 -7.52 21.30
CA ASP A 131 -11.70 -8.87 21.28
C ASP A 131 -10.30 -8.89 21.90
N VAL A 132 -9.47 -7.88 21.61
CA VAL A 132 -8.14 -7.72 22.22
C VAL A 132 -8.26 -7.39 23.70
N ALA A 133 -9.17 -6.49 24.07
CA ALA A 133 -9.41 -6.12 25.46
C ALA A 133 -9.88 -7.31 26.30
N ASP A 134 -10.74 -8.17 25.75
CA ASP A 134 -11.26 -9.34 26.44
C ASP A 134 -10.20 -10.43 26.59
N LYS A 135 -9.35 -10.66 25.57
CA LYS A 135 -8.14 -11.50 25.72
C LYS A 135 -7.20 -10.97 26.81
N ALA A 136 -7.00 -9.66 26.86
CA ALA A 136 -6.15 -9.03 27.88
C ALA A 136 -6.73 -9.24 29.30
N LYS A 137 -8.03 -9.06 29.49
CA LYS A 137 -8.74 -9.35 30.75
C LYS A 137 -8.66 -10.82 31.14
N ALA A 138 -8.75 -11.72 30.16
CA ALA A 138 -8.61 -13.17 30.35
C ALA A 138 -7.17 -13.60 30.67
N GLY A 139 -6.20 -12.69 30.63
CA GLY A 139 -4.83 -12.92 31.08
C GLY A 139 -3.79 -13.11 29.98
N ASN A 140 -4.16 -13.00 28.69
CA ASN A 140 -3.20 -13.10 27.59
C ASN A 140 -2.17 -11.95 27.70
N ALA A 141 -0.89 -12.29 27.89
CA ALA A 141 0.19 -11.33 28.10
C ALA A 141 0.41 -10.44 26.87
N LYS A 142 0.31 -10.98 25.66
CA LYS A 142 0.49 -10.23 24.41
C LYS A 142 -0.66 -9.28 24.13
N ALA A 143 -1.88 -9.69 24.43
CA ALA A 143 -3.02 -8.78 24.37
C ALA A 143 -2.86 -7.60 25.35
N LYS A 144 -2.33 -7.82 26.57
CA LYS A 144 -2.02 -6.74 27.52
C LYS A 144 -0.96 -5.78 26.99
N GLU A 145 0.10 -6.29 26.35
CA GLU A 145 1.11 -5.45 25.69
C GLU A 145 0.51 -4.58 24.57
N VAL A 146 -0.38 -5.15 23.76
CA VAL A 146 -1.08 -4.40 22.70
C VAL A 146 -1.93 -3.27 23.30
N MET A 147 -2.73 -3.57 24.32
CA MET A 147 -3.55 -2.59 25.02
C MET A 147 -2.72 -1.45 25.62
N GLN A 148 -1.58 -1.78 26.25
CA GLN A 148 -0.68 -0.79 26.84
C GLN A 148 -0.04 0.10 25.77
N SER A 149 0.46 -0.48 24.67
CA SER A 149 1.03 0.26 23.55
C SER A 149 0.05 1.25 22.92
N TRP A 150 -1.23 0.86 22.79
CA TRP A 150 -2.27 1.77 22.32
C TRP A 150 -2.55 2.91 23.31
N ALA A 151 -2.57 2.63 24.61
CA ALA A 151 -2.74 3.63 25.66
C ALA A 151 -1.57 4.63 25.71
N ASP A 152 -0.35 4.15 25.48
CA ASP A 152 0.88 4.96 25.38
C ASP A 152 1.02 5.66 24.02
N ALA A 153 0.05 5.47 23.13
CA ALA A 153 -0.01 6.02 21.79
C ALA A 153 1.24 5.73 20.95
N GLU A 154 1.84 4.53 21.09
CA GLU A 154 3.07 4.17 20.37
C GLU A 154 2.89 4.18 18.84
N TRP A 155 1.67 3.91 18.35
CA TRP A 155 1.31 4.06 16.93
C TRP A 155 1.54 5.48 16.40
N PHE A 156 1.50 6.49 17.28
CA PHE A 156 1.76 7.90 16.99
C PHE A 156 3.18 8.31 17.38
N THR A 157 3.59 8.04 18.63
CA THR A 157 4.85 8.55 19.21
C THR A 157 6.09 7.91 18.61
N SER A 158 5.99 6.71 18.02
CA SER A 158 7.09 6.07 17.30
C SER A 158 7.33 6.65 15.89
N ARG A 159 6.41 7.45 15.35
CA ARG A 159 6.55 8.04 14.02
C ARG A 159 7.48 9.25 14.07
N PRO A 160 8.25 9.51 13.00
CA PRO A 160 9.07 10.73 12.93
C PRO A 160 8.20 11.99 13.11
N LYS A 161 8.67 12.91 13.96
CA LYS A 161 8.05 14.23 14.10
C LYS A 161 8.16 15.01 12.77
N VAL A 162 7.22 15.92 12.54
CA VAL A 162 7.34 16.89 11.45
C VAL A 162 8.62 17.72 11.68
N PRO A 163 9.52 17.82 10.69
CA PRO A 163 10.73 18.63 10.83
C PRO A 163 10.39 20.11 11.07
N GLU A 164 11.14 20.77 11.96
CA GLU A 164 10.98 22.22 12.22
C GLU A 164 11.29 23.08 10.99
N LYS A 165 12.09 22.55 10.06
CA LYS A 165 12.43 23.17 8.78
C LYS A 165 12.32 22.15 7.66
N ILE A 166 11.55 22.47 6.63
CA ILE A 166 11.45 21.68 5.39
C ILE A 166 11.98 22.54 4.25
N THR A 167 13.03 22.06 3.57
CA THR A 167 13.57 22.73 2.37
C THR A 167 12.93 22.10 1.14
N VAL A 168 12.39 22.94 0.25
CA VAL A 168 11.61 22.50 -0.92
C VAL A 168 12.07 23.16 -2.21
N THR A 169 11.79 22.50 -3.33
CA THR A 169 11.84 23.09 -4.67
C THR A 169 10.44 23.54 -5.07
N VAL A 170 10.27 24.81 -5.44
CA VAL A 170 8.95 25.35 -5.82
C VAL A 170 8.57 24.92 -7.24
N PHE A 171 7.39 24.28 -7.36
CA PHE A 171 6.64 24.14 -8.61
C PHE A 171 5.55 25.22 -8.63
N LYS A 172 5.87 26.38 -9.21
CA LYS A 172 4.96 27.53 -9.31
C LYS A 172 3.99 27.34 -10.48
N VAL A 173 2.70 27.48 -10.19
CA VAL A 173 1.62 27.52 -11.19
C VAL A 173 0.95 28.90 -11.09
N PRO A 174 1.35 29.87 -11.94
CA PRO A 174 0.83 31.23 -11.83
C PRO A 174 -0.67 31.33 -12.15
N GLY A 175 -1.35 32.20 -11.41
CA GLY A 175 -2.79 32.42 -11.51
C GLY A 175 -3.59 31.46 -10.62
N GLU A 176 -4.89 31.36 -10.86
CA GLU A 176 -5.74 30.41 -10.14
C GLU A 176 -5.46 28.97 -10.59
N THR A 177 -5.46 28.03 -9.65
CA THR A 177 -5.51 26.60 -9.97
C THR A 177 -6.88 26.08 -9.58
N ASN A 178 -7.69 25.72 -10.58
CA ASN A 178 -8.94 25.01 -10.35
C ASN A 178 -8.66 23.50 -10.20
N THR A 179 -9.52 22.76 -9.50
CA THR A 179 -9.41 21.30 -9.43
C THR A 179 -9.54 20.64 -10.81
N ASP A 180 -10.27 21.24 -11.76
CA ASP A 180 -10.36 20.73 -13.14
C ASP A 180 -9.01 20.85 -13.88
N ASP A 181 -8.14 21.79 -13.50
CA ASP A 181 -6.76 21.86 -14.02
C ASP A 181 -5.92 20.64 -13.55
N LEU A 182 -6.25 20.11 -12.36
CA LEU A 182 -5.52 19.00 -11.72
C LEU A 182 -6.14 17.63 -12.05
N SER A 183 -7.45 17.58 -12.24
CA SER A 183 -8.26 16.38 -12.50
C SER A 183 -9.35 16.71 -13.53
N PRO A 184 -8.98 16.83 -14.82
CA PRO A 184 -9.90 17.30 -15.84
C PRO A 184 -11.12 16.39 -15.99
N ALA A 185 -12.30 17.00 -16.18
CA ALA A 185 -13.56 16.27 -16.35
C ALA A 185 -13.53 15.20 -17.47
N PRO A 186 -12.91 15.41 -18.66
CA PRO A 186 -12.84 14.39 -19.70
C PRO A 186 -12.10 13.11 -19.29
N ASP A 187 -11.24 13.18 -18.26
CA ASP A 187 -10.42 12.07 -17.77
C ASP A 187 -11.02 11.44 -16.50
N ALA A 188 -12.27 11.75 -16.17
CA ALA A 188 -12.93 11.24 -14.97
C ALA A 188 -12.96 9.70 -14.88
N THR A 189 -12.97 9.01 -16.03
CA THR A 189 -12.97 7.54 -16.10
C THR A 189 -11.67 6.90 -15.63
N THR A 190 -10.55 7.64 -15.61
CA THR A 190 -9.25 7.14 -15.15
C THR A 190 -8.99 7.41 -13.67
N ARG A 191 -9.85 8.18 -12.98
CA ARG A 191 -9.68 8.58 -11.57
C ARG A 191 -9.37 7.41 -10.60
N PRO A 192 -9.97 6.21 -10.72
CA PRO A 192 -9.63 5.08 -9.84
C PRO A 192 -8.19 4.58 -10.02
N ASP A 193 -7.58 4.82 -11.18
CA ASP A 193 -6.19 4.49 -11.49
C ASP A 193 -5.32 5.74 -11.29
N ILE A 194 -4.88 5.95 -10.04
CA ILE A 194 -4.15 7.15 -9.61
C ILE A 194 -2.94 7.45 -10.54
N PRO A 195 -2.04 6.49 -10.86
CA PRO A 195 -0.92 6.78 -11.75
C PRO A 195 -1.33 7.13 -13.18
N MET A 196 -2.39 6.52 -13.73
CA MET A 196 -2.88 6.87 -15.06
C MET A 196 -3.51 8.26 -15.07
N HIS A 197 -4.34 8.57 -14.06
CA HIS A 197 -5.01 9.86 -13.95
C HIS A 197 -4.02 11.01 -13.73
N TYR A 198 -2.94 10.76 -12.99
CA TYR A 198 -1.86 11.74 -12.79
C TYR A 198 -1.28 12.28 -14.10
N LEU A 199 -1.28 11.48 -15.17
CA LEU A 199 -0.79 11.92 -16.48
C LEU A 199 -1.61 13.08 -17.06
N ALA A 200 -2.87 13.26 -16.66
CA ALA A 200 -3.75 14.33 -17.13
C ALA A 200 -3.60 15.65 -16.33
N MET A 201 -2.89 15.64 -15.20
CA MET A 201 -2.70 16.83 -14.35
C MET A 201 -1.99 17.94 -15.13
N LEU A 202 -2.61 19.12 -15.23
CA LEU A 202 -2.08 20.30 -15.96
C LEU A 202 -1.76 20.00 -17.44
N LYS A 203 -2.56 19.16 -18.10
CA LYS A 203 -2.37 18.80 -19.52
C LYS A 203 -2.71 19.90 -20.52
N ASN A 204 -3.47 20.92 -20.13
CA ASN A 204 -3.81 22.05 -20.98
C ASN A 204 -2.78 23.17 -20.81
N THR A 205 -2.29 23.73 -21.90
CA THR A 205 -1.29 24.80 -21.89
C THR A 205 -1.77 26.02 -21.08
N ARG A 206 -0.88 26.51 -20.21
CA ARG A 206 -1.08 27.74 -19.44
C ARG A 206 -0.07 28.79 -19.90
N PRO A 207 -0.50 29.95 -20.45
CA PRO A 207 0.40 30.93 -21.06
C PRO A 207 1.53 31.42 -20.14
N ASP A 208 1.23 31.63 -18.85
CA ASP A 208 2.17 32.21 -17.90
C ASP A 208 3.01 31.16 -17.14
N ALA A 209 2.78 29.87 -17.38
CA ALA A 209 3.48 28.80 -16.68
C ALA A 209 4.89 28.58 -17.25
N ALA A 210 5.86 28.34 -16.36
CA ALA A 210 7.23 27.97 -16.76
C ALA A 210 7.32 26.55 -17.35
N PHE A 211 6.30 25.72 -17.12
CA PHE A 211 6.20 24.37 -17.66
C PHE A 211 5.31 24.34 -18.91
N LYS A 212 5.48 23.31 -19.72
CA LYS A 212 4.55 22.96 -20.81
C LYS A 212 4.09 21.51 -20.63
N PRO A 213 2.84 21.18 -20.97
CA PRO A 213 2.42 19.80 -21.07
C PRO A 213 3.32 19.06 -22.08
N GLU A 214 3.59 17.78 -21.83
CA GLU A 214 4.34 16.94 -22.78
C GLU A 214 3.53 16.72 -24.07
N GLN A 215 2.21 16.68 -23.95
CA GLN A 215 1.28 16.69 -25.07
C GLN A 215 0.05 17.52 -24.70
N ASP A 216 -0.13 18.66 -25.36
CA ASP A 216 -1.22 19.59 -25.06
C ASP A 216 -2.60 18.90 -25.17
N GLY A 217 -3.43 19.07 -24.14
CA GLY A 217 -4.73 18.44 -24.00
C GLY A 217 -4.73 16.94 -23.64
N VAL A 218 -3.56 16.31 -23.56
CA VAL A 218 -3.43 14.85 -23.38
C VAL A 218 -2.58 14.48 -22.17
N ARG A 219 -1.39 15.09 -22.03
CA ARG A 219 -0.41 14.71 -21.02
C ARG A 219 0.28 15.92 -20.40
N GLY A 220 0.22 16.00 -19.08
CA GLY A 220 0.82 17.05 -18.27
C GLY A 220 2.35 17.11 -18.30
N PRO A 221 2.95 18.01 -17.49
CA PRO A 221 4.38 18.32 -17.52
C PRO A 221 5.21 17.35 -16.65
N MET A 222 5.14 16.04 -16.88
CA MET A 222 5.73 15.03 -15.98
C MET A 222 7.26 15.21 -15.88
N GLN A 223 7.95 15.37 -17.00
CA GLN A 223 9.40 15.56 -17.04
C GLN A 223 9.85 16.84 -16.31
N PHE A 224 9.08 17.92 -16.41
CA PHE A 224 9.37 19.15 -15.68
C PHE A 224 9.32 18.93 -14.17
N ILE A 225 8.31 18.19 -13.68
CA ILE A 225 8.19 17.83 -12.26
C ILE A 225 9.35 16.91 -11.83
N GLU A 226 9.73 15.93 -12.65
CA GLU A 226 10.89 15.06 -12.38
C GLU A 226 12.20 15.85 -12.33
N ASP A 227 12.39 16.83 -13.20
CA ASP A 227 13.59 17.67 -13.19
C ASP A 227 13.65 18.58 -11.95
N LEU A 228 12.50 18.99 -11.40
CA LEU A 228 12.45 19.65 -10.09
C LEU A 228 12.82 18.71 -8.95
N LYS A 229 12.39 17.45 -8.98
CA LYS A 229 12.77 16.43 -7.97
C LYS A 229 14.28 16.15 -7.99
N LYS A 230 14.92 16.15 -9.16
CA LYS A 230 16.38 15.97 -9.32
C LYS A 230 17.21 17.06 -8.64
N LYS A 231 16.63 18.20 -8.24
CA LYS A 231 17.32 19.24 -7.46
C LYS A 231 17.62 18.83 -6.01
N GLY A 232 17.17 17.65 -5.57
CA GLY A 232 17.52 17.09 -4.26
C GLY A 232 16.64 17.58 -3.11
N HIS A 233 15.51 18.24 -3.42
CA HIS A 233 14.51 18.67 -2.44
C HIS A 233 13.12 18.19 -2.83
N ILE A 234 12.23 18.05 -1.84
CA ILE A 234 10.82 17.75 -2.08
C ILE A 234 10.21 18.88 -2.92
N VAL A 235 9.39 18.54 -3.90
CA VAL A 235 8.70 19.53 -4.74
C VAL A 235 7.43 20.01 -4.04
N ALA A 236 7.26 21.33 -3.92
CA ALA A 236 6.07 21.96 -3.36
C ALA A 236 5.26 22.65 -4.47
N TYR A 237 3.98 22.30 -4.58
CA TYR A 237 3.03 22.98 -5.47
C TYR A 237 2.69 24.37 -4.91
N VAL A 238 2.78 25.42 -5.72
CA VAL A 238 2.51 26.80 -5.30
C VAL A 238 1.65 27.52 -6.35
N GLY A 239 0.44 27.94 -5.99
CA GLY A 239 -0.41 28.87 -6.74
C GLY A 239 -0.03 30.32 -6.51
#